data_AF-A0A527GQM6-F1
#
_entry.id   AF-A0A527GQM6-F1
#
_cell.length_a   1.000
_cell.length_b   1.000
_cell.length_c   1.000
_cell.angle_alpha   90.00
_cell.angle_beta   90.00
_cell.angle_gamma   90.00
#
_symmetry.space_group_name_H-M   'P 1'
#
loop_
_entity.id
_entity.type
_entity.pdbx_description
1 polymer ?
#
loop_
_entity_poly.entity_id
_entity_poly.type
_entity_poly.pdbx_seq_one_letter_code
_entity_poly.pdbx_strand_id
1 'polypeptide(L)'
;TLDDISAWETRNGRIPEKCFVALRTGWWPRWPDPVTFQNKSADGISHAPGWSKPVLKELLECRGVAAIGHEGMDTDPGRATSAGDASLEYYVLSRDCWQIELLANLDKVPEAGALIMASWPKPKAGSGFPARAVAIH
;
A
#
# COMPACT_ATOMS: atom_id res chain seq x y z
N THR A 1 -8.30 -7.49 -5.94
CA THR A 1 -9.32 -7.29 -7.00
C THR A 1 -10.54 -6.63 -6.39
N LEU A 2 -11.57 -6.31 -7.17
CA LEU A 2 -12.84 -5.83 -6.59
C LEU A 2 -13.54 -6.92 -5.78
N ASP A 3 -13.39 -8.18 -6.18
CA ASP A 3 -13.89 -9.33 -5.41
C ASP A 3 -13.22 -9.41 -4.04
N ASP A 4 -11.92 -9.13 -3.94
CA ASP A 4 -11.23 -9.09 -2.64
C ASP A 4 -11.80 -8.00 -1.72
N ILE A 5 -12.17 -6.83 -2.28
CA ILE A 5 -12.82 -5.75 -1.51
C ILE A 5 -14.20 -6.20 -1.02
N SER A 6 -15.03 -6.76 -1.91
CA SER A 6 -16.36 -7.25 -1.56
C SER A 6 -16.31 -8.36 -0.50
N ALA A 7 -15.39 -9.30 -0.65
CA ALA A 7 -15.18 -10.38 0.30
C ALA A 7 -14.71 -9.85 1.65
N TRP A 8 -13.82 -8.85 1.68
CA TRP A 8 -13.38 -8.20 2.90
C TRP A 8 -14.53 -7.45 3.59
N GLU A 9 -15.33 -6.68 2.84
CA GLU A 9 -16.47 -5.92 3.39
C GLU A 9 -17.57 -6.85 3.94
N THR A 10 -17.73 -8.04 3.36
CA THR A 10 -18.64 -9.07 3.88
C THR A 10 -18.25 -9.53 5.28
N ARG A 11 -16.95 -9.59 5.61
CA ARG A 11 -16.46 -10.05 6.91
C ARG A 11 -16.30 -8.93 7.94
N ASN A 12 -15.97 -7.72 7.48
CA ASN A 12 -15.54 -6.61 8.34
C ASN A 12 -16.50 -5.41 8.34
N GLY A 13 -17.56 -5.46 7.52
CA GLY A 13 -18.41 -4.32 7.24
C GLY A 13 -17.83 -3.41 6.15
N ARG A 14 -18.61 -2.42 5.72
CA ARG A 14 -18.19 -1.45 4.70
C ARG A 14 -16.93 -0.71 5.15
N ILE A 15 -15.98 -0.52 4.24
CA ILE A 15 -14.76 0.28 4.48
C ILE A 15 -15.19 1.69 4.91
N PRO A 16 -14.79 2.17 6.11
CA PRO A 16 -15.17 3.49 6.58
C PRO A 16 -14.53 4.61 5.74
N GLU A 17 -15.24 5.73 5.61
CA GLU A 17 -14.64 6.95 5.04
C GLU A 17 -13.45 7.44 5.88
N LYS A 18 -12.50 8.09 5.21
CA LYS A 18 -11.31 8.69 5.81
C LYS A 18 -10.43 7.72 6.61
N CYS A 19 -10.57 6.42 6.38
CA CYS A 19 -9.70 5.41 6.97
C CYS A 19 -8.38 5.28 6.19
N PHE A 20 -7.47 4.49 6.74
CA PHE A 20 -6.26 4.02 6.08
C PHE A 20 -6.46 2.56 5.65
N VAL A 21 -6.15 2.23 4.40
CA VAL A 21 -6.26 0.86 3.89
C VAL A 21 -4.87 0.30 3.58
N ALA A 22 -4.50 -0.78 4.27
CA ALA A 22 -3.21 -1.45 4.08
C ALA A 22 -3.36 -2.72 3.23
N LEU A 23 -2.56 -2.86 2.17
CA LEU A 23 -2.40 -4.09 1.41
C LEU A 23 -1.38 -5.00 2.08
N ARG A 24 -1.87 -5.95 2.87
CA ARG A 24 -1.06 -7.03 3.45
C ARG A 24 -0.77 -8.10 2.41
N THR A 25 0.51 -8.30 2.11
CA THR A 25 0.98 -9.29 1.12
C THR A 25 1.93 -10.33 1.72
N GLY A 26 2.36 -10.15 2.98
CA GLY A 26 3.42 -10.98 3.57
C GLY A 26 4.76 -10.80 2.84
N TRP A 27 4.98 -9.63 2.24
CA TRP A 27 6.21 -9.22 1.58
C TRP A 27 7.30 -8.81 2.57
N TRP A 28 6.92 -8.17 3.68
CA TRP A 28 7.83 -7.55 4.65
C TRP A 28 8.95 -8.46 5.18
N PRO A 29 8.78 -9.79 5.38
CA PRO A 29 9.86 -10.65 5.88
C PRO A 29 11.05 -10.79 4.93
N ARG A 30 10.91 -10.39 3.66
CA ARG A 30 12.02 -10.39 2.68
C ARG A 30 13.02 -9.26 2.94
N TRP A 31 12.64 -8.23 3.69
CA TRP A 31 13.53 -7.13 4.04
C TRP A 31 14.54 -7.57 5.11
N PRO A 32 15.82 -7.12 5.07
CA PRO A 32 16.42 -6.17 4.13
C PRO A 32 17.13 -6.82 2.93
N ASP A 33 16.91 -8.10 2.63
CA ASP A 33 17.65 -8.77 1.57
C ASP A 33 17.17 -8.31 0.17
N PRO A 34 18.01 -7.60 -0.61
CA PRO A 34 17.57 -6.97 -1.84
C PRO A 34 17.19 -7.99 -2.92
N VAL A 35 17.78 -9.18 -2.92
CA VAL A 35 17.53 -10.21 -3.93
C VAL A 35 16.14 -10.79 -3.76
N THR A 36 15.82 -11.26 -2.56
CA THR A 36 14.50 -11.82 -2.25
C THR A 36 13.42 -10.73 -2.26
N PHE A 37 13.73 -9.52 -1.81
CA PHE A 37 12.76 -8.42 -1.78
C PHE A 37 12.37 -7.93 -3.18
N GLN A 38 13.34 -7.78 -4.10
CA GLN A 38 13.03 -7.41 -5.48
C GLN A 38 12.37 -8.56 -6.25
N ASN A 39 12.62 -9.81 -5.87
CA ASN A 39 12.03 -11.02 -6.45
C ASN A 39 12.06 -10.99 -7.98
N LYS A 40 13.24 -10.72 -8.56
CA LYS A 40 13.42 -10.61 -10.00
C LYS A 40 13.57 -11.99 -10.64
N SER A 41 12.92 -12.19 -11.78
CA SER A 41 13.17 -13.32 -12.68
C SER A 41 14.52 -13.18 -13.39
N ALA A 42 14.91 -14.20 -14.14
CA ALA A 42 16.19 -14.25 -14.87
C ALA A 42 16.34 -13.15 -15.94
N ASP A 43 15.23 -12.64 -16.48
CA ASP A 43 15.16 -11.51 -17.40
C ASP A 43 15.11 -10.14 -16.67
N GLY A 44 15.22 -10.12 -15.34
CA GLY A 44 15.30 -8.92 -14.52
C GLY A 44 13.96 -8.33 -14.10
N ILE A 45 12.83 -8.98 -14.42
CA ILE A 45 11.48 -8.49 -14.11
C ILE A 45 11.11 -8.79 -12.66
N SER A 46 10.72 -7.78 -11.89
CA SER A 46 10.23 -7.96 -10.53
C SER A 46 8.84 -8.59 -10.51
N HIS A 47 8.68 -9.59 -9.64
CA HIS A 47 7.40 -10.23 -9.36
C HIS A 47 6.83 -9.81 -7.99
N ALA A 48 7.12 -8.59 -7.55
CA ALA A 48 6.49 -8.02 -6.37
C ALA A 48 4.97 -7.77 -6.62
N PRO A 49 4.10 -8.05 -5.64
CA PRO A 49 2.70 -7.69 -5.70
C PRO A 49 2.53 -6.18 -5.68
N GLY A 50 1.36 -5.70 -6.09
CA GLY A 50 0.99 -4.29 -6.02
C GLY A 50 -0.51 -4.11 -6.14
N TRP A 51 -0.94 -2.87 -6.16
CA TRP A 51 -2.35 -2.53 -6.31
C TRP A 51 -2.81 -2.69 -7.75
N SER A 52 -4.13 -2.63 -7.96
CA SER A 52 -4.70 -2.50 -9.30
C SER A 52 -5.50 -1.22 -9.41
N LYS A 53 -5.55 -0.65 -10.63
CA LYS A 53 -6.31 0.57 -10.89
C LYS A 53 -7.79 0.48 -10.46
N PRO A 54 -8.53 -0.62 -10.75
CA PRO A 54 -9.92 -0.73 -10.30
C PRO A 54 -10.06 -0.70 -8.78
N VAL A 55 -9.16 -1.36 -8.04
CA VAL A 55 -9.18 -1.36 -6.57
C VAL A 55 -8.90 0.04 -6.02
N LEU A 56 -7.89 0.72 -6.54
CA LEU A 56 -7.58 2.08 -6.09
C LEU A 56 -8.73 3.05 -6.40
N LYS A 57 -9.37 2.93 -7.56
CA LYS A 57 -10.59 3.70 -7.87
C LYS A 57 -11.70 3.44 -6.85
N GLU A 58 -12.00 2.19 -6.56
CA GLU A 58 -13.06 1.83 -5.62
C GLU A 58 -12.77 2.36 -4.20
N LEU A 59 -11.53 2.25 -3.74
CA LEU A 59 -11.13 2.72 -2.42
C LEU A 59 -11.16 4.25 -2.31
N LEU A 60 -10.55 4.95 -3.27
CA LEU A 60 -10.39 6.41 -3.19
C LEU A 60 -11.66 7.15 -3.59
N GLU A 61 -12.36 6.71 -4.64
CA GLU A 61 -13.51 7.42 -5.19
C GLU A 61 -14.83 6.95 -4.56
N CYS A 62 -15.00 5.65 -4.30
CA CYS A 62 -16.28 5.10 -3.83
C CYS A 62 -16.35 4.89 -2.31
N ARG A 63 -15.21 4.71 -1.64
CA ARG A 63 -15.13 4.55 -0.16
C ARG A 63 -14.55 5.77 0.56
N GLY A 64 -13.97 6.73 -0.17
CA GLY A 64 -13.42 7.94 0.42
C GLY A 64 -12.26 7.67 1.39
N VAL A 65 -11.43 6.68 1.09
CA VAL A 65 -10.22 6.35 1.87
C VAL A 65 -9.26 7.54 1.87
N ALA A 66 -8.70 7.87 3.04
CA ALA A 66 -7.79 9.02 3.18
C ALA A 66 -6.37 8.70 2.69
N ALA A 67 -5.93 7.46 2.88
CA ALA A 67 -4.58 7.02 2.56
C ALA A 67 -4.48 5.50 2.43
N ILE A 68 -3.43 5.06 1.74
CA ILE A 68 -3.14 3.64 1.56
C ILE A 68 -1.76 3.28 2.09
N GLY A 69 -1.49 1.99 2.25
CA GLY A 69 -0.13 1.53 2.46
C GLY A 69 0.07 0.09 2.06
N HIS A 70 1.31 -0.33 1.88
CA HIS A 70 1.64 -1.66 1.39
C HIS A 70 3.05 -2.05 1.84
N GLU A 71 3.32 -3.35 1.80
CA GLU A 71 4.62 -3.90 2.24
C GLU A 71 5.70 -3.85 1.14
N GLY A 72 5.30 -3.56 -0.10
CA GLY A 72 6.20 -3.38 -1.25
C GLY A 72 6.90 -2.01 -1.25
N MET A 73 7.82 -1.83 -2.21
CA MET A 73 8.48 -0.54 -2.47
C MET A 73 7.62 0.43 -3.28
N ASP A 74 6.65 -0.08 -4.03
CA ASP A 74 5.87 0.71 -4.96
C ASP A 74 4.39 0.35 -4.84
N THR A 75 3.52 1.33 -5.09
CA THR A 75 2.08 1.10 -5.24
C THR A 75 1.80 0.21 -6.46
N ASP A 76 2.60 0.37 -7.50
CA ASP A 76 2.54 -0.41 -8.74
C ASP A 76 3.13 -1.82 -8.55
N PRO A 77 2.57 -2.86 -9.19
CA PRO A 77 3.16 -4.19 -9.18
C PRO A 77 4.58 -4.19 -9.79
N GLY A 78 5.45 -5.07 -9.32
CA GLY A 78 6.85 -5.12 -9.77
C GLY A 78 7.04 -5.27 -11.28
N ARG A 79 6.09 -5.90 -11.97
CA ARG A 79 6.10 -6.01 -13.44
C ARG A 79 5.92 -4.65 -14.13
N ALA A 80 5.07 -3.78 -13.57
CA ALA A 80 4.82 -2.44 -14.07
C ALA A 80 6.05 -1.55 -13.82
N THR A 81 6.59 -1.56 -12.60
CA THR A 81 7.77 -0.74 -12.27
C THR A 81 9.02 -1.19 -13.02
N SER A 82 9.17 -2.49 -13.30
CA SER A 82 10.23 -3.00 -14.18
C SER A 82 10.13 -2.50 -15.62
N ALA A 83 8.94 -2.08 -16.06
CA ALA A 83 8.70 -1.44 -17.35
C ALA A 83 8.73 0.10 -17.27
N GLY A 84 9.06 0.68 -16.11
CA GLY A 84 9.05 2.13 -15.88
C GLY A 84 7.66 2.73 -15.70
N ASP A 85 6.64 1.91 -15.40
CA ASP A 85 5.28 2.36 -15.13
C ASP A 85 5.05 2.54 -13.61
N ALA A 86 4.80 3.78 -13.21
CA ALA A 86 4.42 4.20 -11.86
C ALA A 86 3.03 4.90 -11.85
N SER A 87 2.17 4.53 -12.80
CA SER A 87 0.88 5.21 -13.03
C SER A 87 -0.11 5.04 -11.88
N LEU A 88 0.02 4.01 -11.05
CA LEU A 88 -0.82 3.84 -9.86
C LEU A 88 -0.37 4.74 -8.72
N GLU A 89 0.94 4.87 -8.47
CA GLU A 89 1.48 5.87 -7.54
C GLU A 89 1.03 7.29 -7.91
N TYR A 90 1.27 7.70 -9.16
CA TYR A 90 0.84 9.02 -9.63
C TYR A 90 -0.66 9.23 -9.45
N TYR A 91 -1.46 8.18 -9.68
CA TYR A 91 -2.89 8.25 -9.47
C TYR A 91 -3.26 8.51 -8.02
N VAL A 92 -2.69 7.77 -7.07
CA VAL A 92 -2.96 7.95 -5.64
C VAL A 92 -2.57 9.37 -5.21
N LEU A 93 -1.35 9.81 -5.53
CA LEU A 93 -0.84 11.11 -5.11
C LEU A 93 -1.56 12.30 -5.77
N SER A 94 -2.11 12.12 -6.98
CA SER A 94 -2.91 13.15 -7.67
C SER A 94 -4.27 13.44 -7.02
N ARG A 95 -4.68 12.67 -6.00
CA ARG A 95 -6.01 12.73 -5.38
C ARG A 95 -6.01 13.34 -3.98
N ASP A 96 -4.95 14.07 -3.62
CA ASP A 96 -4.76 14.59 -2.26
C ASP A 96 -4.77 13.46 -1.21
N CYS A 97 -4.39 12.25 -1.64
CA CYS A 97 -4.16 11.09 -0.79
C CYS A 97 -2.66 10.89 -0.59
N TRP A 98 -2.30 10.23 0.51
CA TRP A 98 -0.92 9.86 0.79
C TRP A 98 -0.78 8.35 0.92
N GLN A 99 0.46 7.87 0.83
CA GLN A 99 0.78 6.45 0.94
C GLN A 99 1.95 6.20 1.89
N ILE A 100 2.02 4.99 2.45
CA ILE A 100 3.22 4.48 3.13
C ILE A 100 3.65 3.17 2.46
N GLU A 101 4.86 3.19 1.94
CA GLU A 101 5.59 2.03 1.43
C GLU A 101 6.36 1.33 2.55
N LEU A 102 6.82 0.10 2.28
CA LEU A 102 7.67 -0.68 3.19
C LEU A 102 7.06 -0.86 4.59
N LEU A 103 5.74 -0.98 4.68
CA LEU A 103 5.09 -1.37 5.93
C LEU A 103 5.56 -2.77 6.36
N ALA A 104 5.65 -2.96 7.68
CA ALA A 104 6.03 -4.23 8.28
C ALA A 104 5.02 -4.63 9.37
N ASN A 105 4.97 -5.93 9.68
CA ASN A 105 4.13 -6.51 10.73
C ASN A 105 2.61 -6.34 10.52
N LEU A 106 2.13 -6.17 9.28
CA LEU A 106 0.67 -6.13 9.02
C LEU A 106 -0.02 -7.45 9.38
N ASP A 107 0.72 -8.56 9.50
CA ASP A 107 0.25 -9.84 10.03
C ASP A 107 -0.12 -9.80 11.52
N LYS A 108 0.30 -8.78 12.26
CA LYS A 108 0.00 -8.60 13.69
C LYS A 108 -1.17 -7.66 13.94
N VAL A 109 -1.68 -7.00 12.89
CA VAL A 109 -2.78 -6.03 12.96
C VAL A 109 -4.10 -6.75 12.62
N PRO A 110 -5.21 -6.49 13.34
CA PRO A 110 -6.51 -7.03 12.96
C PRO A 110 -6.95 -6.51 11.58
N GLU A 111 -7.80 -7.28 10.88
CA GLU A 111 -8.29 -6.88 9.54
C GLU A 111 -8.98 -5.52 9.55
N ALA A 112 -9.67 -5.17 10.64
CA ALA A 112 -10.36 -3.89 10.83
C ALA A 112 -10.30 -3.45 12.31
N GLY A 113 -10.53 -2.15 12.55
CA GLY A 113 -10.67 -1.57 13.89
C GLY A 113 -9.39 -1.05 14.54
N ALA A 114 -8.22 -1.28 13.92
CA ALA A 114 -6.96 -0.70 14.38
C ALA A 114 -6.87 0.80 14.04
N LEU A 115 -6.17 1.56 14.90
CA LEU A 115 -5.76 2.93 14.62
C LEU A 115 -4.31 2.93 14.11
N ILE A 116 -4.05 3.64 13.01
CA ILE A 116 -2.70 3.93 12.53
C ILE A 116 -2.27 5.34 12.94
N MET A 117 -1.09 5.43 13.55
CA MET A 117 -0.35 6.67 13.74
C MET A 117 0.89 6.63 12.86
N ALA A 118 1.00 7.57 11.93
CA ALA A 118 2.18 7.73 11.09
C ALA A 118 2.77 9.14 11.29
N SER A 119 4.06 9.21 11.54
CA SER A 119 4.76 10.47 11.80
C SER A 119 6.03 10.57 10.98
N TRP A 120 6.33 11.77 10.51
CA TRP A 120 7.52 12.11 9.75
C TRP A 120 7.90 13.59 10.01
N PRO A 121 9.19 13.95 9.94
CA PRO A 121 9.63 15.33 9.82
C PRO A 121 8.95 16.06 8.67
N LYS A 122 8.83 17.39 8.75
CA LYS A 122 8.25 18.22 7.68
C LYS A 122 9.34 18.84 6.80
N PRO A 123 9.88 18.13 5.79
CA PRO A 123 10.87 18.70 4.89
C PRO A 123 10.29 19.88 4.09
N LYS A 124 11.08 20.94 3.92
CA LYS A 124 10.69 22.08 3.08
C LYS A 124 10.58 21.61 1.63
N ALA A 125 9.37 21.72 1.05
CA ALA A 125 9.05 21.28 -0.31
C ALA A 125 9.37 19.78 -0.57
N GLY A 126 9.31 18.93 0.45
CA GLY A 126 9.51 17.50 0.26
C GLY A 126 8.26 16.81 -0.30
N SER A 127 8.47 15.89 -1.23
CA SER A 127 7.43 15.00 -1.79
C SER A 127 7.13 13.80 -0.90
N GLY A 128 8.06 13.43 -0.01
CA GLY A 128 7.94 12.31 0.90
C GLY A 128 9.09 12.30 1.93
N PHE A 129 8.96 11.49 2.96
CA PHE A 129 10.00 11.30 3.98
C PHE A 129 9.78 9.96 4.70
N PRO A 130 10.83 9.27 5.18
CA PRO A 130 10.66 8.07 6.01
C PRO A 130 9.71 8.32 7.19
N ALA A 131 8.71 7.45 7.33
CA ALA A 131 7.71 7.54 8.38
C ALA A 131 7.95 6.50 9.47
N ARG A 132 7.62 6.87 10.72
CA ARG A 132 7.37 5.90 11.79
C ARG A 132 5.87 5.62 11.84
N ALA A 133 5.47 4.47 11.32
CA ALA A 133 4.10 3.94 11.41
C ALA A 133 3.94 3.04 12.64
N VAL A 134 2.87 3.23 13.39
CA VAL A 134 2.50 2.45 14.59
C VAL A 134 1.01 2.13 14.50
N ALA A 135 0.65 0.87 14.73
CA ALA A 135 -0.73 0.43 14.90
C ALA A 135 -1.08 0.33 16.39
N ILE A 136 -2.30 0.71 16.76
CA ILE A 136 -2.87 0.57 18.11
C ILE A 136 -4.16 -0.26 17.97
N HIS A 137 -4.23 -1.40 18.64
CA HIS A 137 -5.34 -2.36 18.57
C HIS A 137 -5.39 -3.27 19.80
#